data_AF-A0A7X8WLI6-F1
#
_entry.id   AF-A0A7X8WLI6-F1
#
_cell.length_a   1.000
_cell.length_b   1.000
_cell.length_c   1.000
_cell.angle_alpha   90.00
_cell.angle_beta   90.00
_cell.angle_gamma   90.00
#
_symmetry.space_group_name_H-M   'P 1'
#
loop_
_entity.id
_entity.type
_entity.pdbx_description
1 polymer ?
#
loop_
_entity_poly.entity_id
_entity_poly.type
_entity_poly.pdbx_seq_one_letter_code
_entity_poly.pdbx_strand_id
1 'polypeptide(L)' 'YRGQGVAQELLQYLLKSNQSKHFDAAVIRVWNKNIPAVSLYKKLGFKEIDTIYQTKLKKDTKEPFEMKKIYMHLKL' A
#
# COMPACT_ATOMS: atom_id res chain seq x y z
N TYR A 1 16.33 9.64 2.59
CA TYR A 1 16.27 8.51 1.63
C TYR A 1 14.95 8.38 0.85
N ARG A 2 13.93 9.24 1.04
CA ARG A 2 12.73 9.20 0.17
C ARG A 2 13.09 9.71 -1.23
N GLY A 3 12.37 9.22 -2.25
CA GLY A 3 12.61 9.62 -3.65
C GLY A 3 13.79 8.92 -4.34
N GLN A 4 14.47 8.00 -3.65
CA GLN A 4 15.66 7.30 -4.14
C GLN A 4 15.38 5.86 -4.62
N GLY A 5 14.12 5.50 -4.85
CA GLY A 5 13.77 4.15 -5.35
C GLY A 5 13.83 3.01 -4.33
N VAL A 6 14.38 3.21 -3.13
CA VAL A 6 14.54 2.15 -2.10
C VAL A 6 13.27 1.30 -1.86
N ALA A 7 12.11 1.94 -1.69
CA ALA A 7 10.85 1.21 -1.46
C ALA A 7 10.43 0.38 -2.69
N GLN A 8 10.73 0.86 -3.89
CA GLN A 8 10.43 0.15 -5.13
C GLN A 8 11.30 -1.11 -5.24
N GLU A 9 12.61 -0.99 -4.98
CA GLU A 9 13.55 -2.11 -5.03
C GLU A 9 13.18 -3.21 -4.03
N LEU A 10 12.88 -2.84 -2.79
CA LEU A 10 12.47 -3.77 -1.74
C LEU A 10 11.18 -4.52 -2.13
N LEU A 11 10.18 -3.82 -2.65
CA LEU A 11 8.93 -4.44 -3.09
C LEU A 11 9.15 -5.35 -4.30
N GLN A 12 9.92 -4.92 -5.29
CA GLN A 12 10.21 -5.76 -6.46
C GLN A 12 10.98 -7.03 -6.09
N TYR A 13 11.96 -6.93 -5.18
CA TYR A 13 12.68 -8.09 -4.67
C TYR A 13 11.73 -9.06 -3.94
N LEU A 14 10.86 -8.54 -3.08
CA LEU A 14 9.87 -9.35 -2.37
C LEU A 14 8.89 -10.04 -3.32
N LEU A 15 8.35 -9.32 -4.31
CA LEU A 15 7.38 -9.87 -5.25
C LEU A 15 8.02 -10.95 -6.13
N LYS A 16 9.22 -10.70 -6.69
CA LYS A 16 9.94 -11.67 -7.52
C LYS A 16 10.33 -12.93 -6.75
N SER A 17 10.78 -12.79 -5.49
CA SER A 17 11.16 -13.94 -4.65
C SER A 17 9.98 -14.80 -4.19
N ASN A 18 8.75 -14.29 -4.30
CA ASN A 18 7.53 -15.01 -3.93
C ASN A 18 6.75 -15.55 -5.13
N GLN A 19 7.02 -15.09 -6.36
CA GLN A 19 6.48 -15.71 -7.59
C GLN A 19 6.84 -17.19 -7.69
N SER A 20 8.01 -17.59 -7.18
CA SER A 20 8.45 -18.99 -7.14
C SER A 20 7.87 -19.79 -5.96
N LYS A 21 7.09 -19.17 -5.07
CA LYS A 21 6.66 -19.75 -3.80
C LYS A 21 5.13 -19.78 -3.68
N HIS A 22 4.42 -20.54 -4.51
CA HIS A 22 2.99 -20.91 -4.34
C HIS A 22 2.00 -19.80 -3.88
N PHE A 23 2.31 -18.52 -4.04
CA PHE A 23 1.42 -17.41 -3.70
C PHE A 23 0.76 -16.91 -4.97
N ASP A 24 -0.57 -16.88 -4.99
CA ASP A 24 -1.32 -16.44 -6.19
C ASP A 24 -1.41 -14.90 -6.30
N ALA A 25 -1.26 -14.20 -5.17
CA ALA A 25 -1.45 -12.76 -5.09
C ALA A 25 -0.78 -12.11 -3.88
N ALA A 26 -0.58 -10.79 -3.98
CA ALA A 26 -0.20 -9.90 -2.90
C ALA A 26 -1.29 -8.85 -2.67
N VAL A 27 -1.59 -8.56 -1.40
CA VAL A 27 -2.56 -7.53 -1.00
C VAL A 27 -1.92 -6.56 -0.02
N ILE A 28 -2.15 -5.26 -0.21
CA ILE A 28 -1.69 -4.21 0.69
C ILE A 28 -2.82 -3.24 1.03
N ARG A 29 -2.84 -2.77 2.28
CA ARG A 29 -3.78 -1.76 2.76
C ARG A 29 -3.07 -0.44 3.02
N VAL A 30 -3.50 0.63 2.37
CA VAL A 30 -2.87 1.96 2.49
C VAL A 30 -3.93 3.04 2.74
N TRP A 31 -3.54 4.12 3.41
CA TRP A 31 -4.42 5.29 3.52
C TRP A 31 -4.50 6.01 2.18
N ASN A 32 -5.72 6.33 1.71
CA ASN A 32 -5.92 7.00 0.43
C ASN A 32 -5.15 8.34 0.31
N LYS A 33 -4.91 9.04 1.42
CA LYS A 33 -4.14 10.30 1.43
C LYS A 33 -2.62 10.10 1.38
N ASN A 34 -2.11 8.88 1.48
CA ASN A 34 -0.67 8.61 1.28
C ASN A 34 -0.36 8.50 -0.23
N ILE A 35 -0.49 9.63 -0.93
CA ILE A 35 -0.32 9.74 -2.38
C ILE A 35 1.00 9.12 -2.88
N PRO A 36 2.17 9.32 -2.21
CA PRO A 36 3.41 8.69 -2.65
C PRO A 36 3.35 7.15 -2.67
N ALA A 37 2.78 6.54 -1.62
CA ALA A 37 2.66 5.09 -1.55
C ALA A 37 1.64 4.55 -2.55
N VAL A 38 0.47 5.19 -2.67
CA VAL A 38 -0.56 4.82 -3.65
C VAL A 38 0.00 4.88 -5.07
N SER A 39 0.75 5.94 -5.40
CA SER A 39 1.41 6.09 -6.71
C SER A 39 2.42 4.97 -6.95
N LEU A 40 3.26 4.65 -5.95
CA LEU A 40 4.22 3.55 -6.05
C LEU A 40 3.54 2.20 -6.31
N TYR A 41 2.47 1.88 -5.57
CA TYR A 41 1.77 0.61 -5.75
C TYR A 41 1.10 0.52 -7.13
N LYS A 42 0.48 1.60 -7.61
CA LYS A 42 -0.08 1.66 -8.97
C LYS A 42 1.00 1.45 -10.03
N LYS A 43 2.18 2.07 -9.88
CA LYS A 43 3.33 1.85 -10.78
C LYS A 43 3.83 0.40 -10.77
N LEU A 44 3.72 -0.29 -9.63
CA LEU A 44 4.06 -1.70 -9.48
C LEU A 44 2.93 -2.67 -9.94
N GLY A 45 1.84 -2.16 -10.49
CA GLY A 45 0.75 -2.97 -11.06
C GLY A 45 -0.36 -3.34 -10.08
N PHE A 46 -0.32 -2.87 -8.83
CA PHE A 46 -1.42 -3.08 -7.89
C PHE A 46 -2.68 -2.33 -8.34
N LYS A 47 -3.85 -2.97 -8.18
CA LYS A 47 -5.16 -2.41 -8.48
C LYS A 47 -5.99 -2.27 -7.20
N GLU A 48 -6.73 -1.18 -7.08
CA GLU A 48 -7.67 -0.99 -5.96
C GLU A 48 -8.80 -2.02 -6.06
N ILE A 49 -9.12 -2.70 -4.97
CA ILE A 49 -10.17 -3.75 -4.93
C ILE A 49 -11.24 -3.51 -3.88
N ASP A 50 -10.93 -2.77 -2.80
CA ASP A 50 -11.89 -2.50 -1.73
C ASP A 50 -11.45 -1.29 -0.87
N THR A 51 -12.35 -0.77 -0.04
CA THR A 51 -12.07 0.32 0.89
C THR A 51 -12.72 0.12 2.26
N ILE A 52 -12.07 0.60 3.32
CA ILE A 52 -12.64 0.61 4.68
C ILE A 52 -12.39 1.96 5.35
N TYR A 53 -13.36 2.42 6.13
CA TYR A 53 -13.24 3.61 6.96
C TYR A 53 -12.80 3.23 8.37
N GLN A 54 -11.80 3.93 8.90
CA GLN A 54 -11.33 3.73 10.26
C GLN A 54 -11.21 5.05 10.99
N THR A 55 -11.90 5.19 12.12
CA THR A 55 -11.73 6.34 13.01
C THR A 55 -10.37 6.27 13.69
N LYS A 56 -9.61 7.37 13.62
CA LYS A 56 -8.30 7.54 14.26
C LYS A 56 -8.27 8.88 14.97
N LEU A 57 -7.35 9.04 15.93
CA LEU A 57 -7.12 10.34 16.57
C LEU A 57 -5.95 11.05 15.88
N LYS A 58 -6.10 12.34 15.61
CA LYS A 58 -4.98 13.18 15.17
C LYS A 58 -3.92 13.17 16.27
N LYS A 59 -2.64 13.05 15.88
CA LYS A 59 -1.54 12.94 16.85
C LYS A 59 -1.50 14.14 17.79
N ASP A 60 -1.70 15.33 17.22
CA ASP A 60 -1.50 16.62 17.88
C ASP A 60 -2.73 17.06 18.67
N THR A 61 -3.91 17.08 18.05
CA THR A 61 -5.14 17.61 18.68
C THR A 61 -5.95 16.55 19.42
N LYS A 62 -5.62 15.26 19.27
CA LYS A 62 -6.44 14.11 19.73
C LYS A 62 -7.86 14.06 19.16
N GLU A 63 -8.20 14.92 18.21
CA GLU A 63 -9.51 14.90 17.57
C GLU A 63 -9.69 13.65 16.72
N PRO A 64 -10.89 13.04 16.69
CA PRO A 64 -11.19 11.97 15.78
C PRO A 64 -11.16 12.47 14.32
N PHE A 65 -10.68 11.61 13.43
CA PHE A 65 -10.79 11.79 11.98
C PHE A 65 -11.04 10.44 11.31
N GLU A 66 -11.72 10.46 10.18
CA GLU A 66 -11.93 9.28 9.36
C GLU A 66 -10.75 9.03 8.43
N MET A 67 -10.19 7.82 8.52
CA MET A 67 -9.11 7.35 7.68
C MET A 67 -9.64 6.34 6.67
N LYS A 68 -9.86 6.77 5.43
CA LYS A 68 -10.23 5.88 4.33
C LYS A 68 -9.03 5.04 3.89
N LYS A 69 -9.00 3.77 4.27
CA LYS A 69 -8.02 2.80 3.78
C LYS A 69 -8.50 2.20 2.47
N ILE A 70 -7.59 2.04 1.53
CA ILE A 70 -7.80 1.31 0.28
C ILE A 70 -7.01 0.00 0.35
N TYR A 71 -7.63 -1.09 -0.09
CA TYR A 71 -6.97 -2.36 -0.34
C TYR A 71 -6.58 -2.42 -1.81
N MET A 72 -5.31 -2.76 -2.05
CA MET A 72 -4.78 -2.90 -3.39
C MET A 72 -4.22 -4.31 -3.58
N HIS A 73 -4.53 -4.92 -4.71
CA HIS A 73 -4.19 -6.30 -5.05
C HIS A 73 -3.29 -6.36 -6.28
N LEU A 74 -2.31 -7.25 -6.24
CA LEU A 74 -1.47 -7.62 -7.36
C LEU A 74 -1.50 -9.15 -7.51
N LYS A 75 -1.83 -9.64 -8.68
CA LYS A 75 -1.66 -11.07 -9.01
C LYS A 75 -0.16 -11.34 -9.21
N LEU A 76 0.37 -12.38 -8.57
CA LEU A 76 1.79 -12.74 -8.66
C LEU A 76 2.07 -13.60 -9.88
#